data_AF-A0A485LPP3-F1
#
_entry.id   AF-A0A485LPP3-F1
#
_cell.length_a   1.000
_cell.length_b   1.000
_cell.length_c   1.000
_cell.angle_alpha   90.00
_cell.angle_beta   90.00
_cell.angle_gamma   90.00
#
_symmetry.space_group_name_H-M   'P 1'
#
loop_
_entity.id
_entity.type
_entity.pdbx_description
1 polymer ?
#
loop_
_entity_poly.entity_id
_entity_poly.type
_entity_poly.pdbx_seq_one_letter_code
_entity_poly.pdbx_strand_id
1 'polypeptide(L)'
;MAETSTYTCEADRRKMDIGHIQDEMIRELMLFIAGADFQSTFEAFFLKHALRFSDDEEHKLEYTELFQQFQELFEDFMKQFYDKNKVTEAEFGKRCRAAVKNDPKASQYLEVVLASMDYTAFFNLMKFMRRRAAAEPKASPTKRKTPTVAPTKDNDEDKEVGDEGKAFFQDDDDDDDDNEADGDAKEAKASSSRK
;
A
#
# COMPACT_ATOMS: atom_id res chain seq x y z
N MET A 1 4.78 -6.60 29.11
CA MET A 1 4.19 -7.48 28.08
C MET A 1 3.76 -6.55 26.96
N ALA A 2 4.21 -6.77 25.72
CA ALA A 2 3.96 -5.83 24.62
C ALA A 2 2.62 -6.15 23.96
N GLU A 3 1.78 -5.14 23.80
CA GLU A 3 0.48 -5.26 23.15
C GLU A 3 0.67 -5.33 21.64
N THR A 4 0.38 -6.49 21.05
CA THR A 4 0.32 -6.66 19.60
C THR A 4 -0.93 -5.98 19.07
N SER A 5 -0.79 -4.76 18.53
CA SER A 5 -1.89 -4.02 17.90
C SER A 5 -2.42 -4.80 16.69
N THR A 6 -3.58 -5.46 16.87
CA THR A 6 -4.21 -6.31 15.85
C THR A 6 -4.96 -5.45 14.82
N TYR A 7 -4.24 -4.89 13.86
CA TYR A 7 -4.81 -3.96 12.88
C TYR A 7 -5.42 -4.65 11.64
N THR A 8 -6.30 -5.63 11.87
CA THR A 8 -7.31 -6.06 10.89
C THR A 8 -8.60 -6.42 11.62
N CYS A 9 -9.54 -5.48 11.71
CA CYS A 9 -10.89 -5.78 12.21
C CYS A 9 -11.58 -6.81 11.31
N GLU A 10 -12.23 -7.81 11.91
CA GLU A 10 -13.00 -8.85 11.18
C GLU A 10 -14.15 -8.28 10.32
N ALA A 11 -14.50 -7.00 10.52
CA ALA A 11 -15.45 -6.27 9.71
C ALA A 11 -14.93 -5.93 8.30
N ASP A 12 -13.66 -5.58 8.12
CA ASP A 12 -13.10 -5.25 6.79
C ASP A 12 -12.90 -6.48 5.90
N ARG A 13 -12.70 -7.65 6.53
CA ARG A 13 -12.80 -8.97 5.87
C ARG A 13 -14.17 -9.25 5.22
N ARG A 14 -15.17 -8.38 5.37
CA ARG A 14 -16.49 -8.50 4.72
C ARG A 14 -16.73 -7.50 3.59
N LYS A 15 -15.80 -6.56 3.31
CA LYS A 15 -15.99 -5.49 2.31
C LYS A 15 -15.36 -5.76 0.95
N MET A 16 -14.39 -6.65 0.85
CA MET A 16 -14.11 -7.29 -0.45
C MET A 16 -15.24 -8.29 -0.74
N ASP A 17 -15.60 -8.46 -2.00
CA ASP A 17 -16.68 -9.31 -2.53
C ASP A 17 -16.38 -10.84 -2.44
N ILE A 18 -15.66 -11.23 -1.37
CA ILE A 18 -15.09 -12.54 -1.03
C ILE A 18 -16.08 -13.69 -1.14
N GLY A 19 -17.39 -13.44 -1.01
CA GLY A 19 -18.42 -14.47 -1.08
C GLY A 19 -18.42 -15.27 -2.38
N HIS A 20 -18.00 -14.69 -3.51
CA HIS A 20 -18.42 -15.15 -4.84
C HIS A 20 -17.32 -15.71 -5.77
N ILE A 21 -16.07 -15.85 -5.34
CA ILE A 21 -15.03 -16.54 -6.14
C ILE A 21 -15.28 -18.06 -6.06
N GLN A 22 -15.62 -18.68 -7.17
CA GLN A 22 -16.00 -20.08 -7.27
C GLN A 22 -14.78 -21.02 -7.23
N ASP A 23 -13.63 -20.56 -7.72
CA ASP A 23 -12.39 -21.34 -7.66
C ASP A 23 -11.77 -21.27 -6.25
N GLU A 24 -11.70 -22.43 -5.59
CA GLU A 24 -11.19 -22.58 -4.22
C GLU A 24 -9.73 -22.11 -4.08
N MET A 25 -8.88 -22.37 -5.08
CA MET A 25 -7.47 -21.96 -5.05
C MET A 25 -7.31 -20.45 -5.24
N ILE A 26 -8.11 -19.82 -6.10
CA ILE A 26 -8.06 -18.35 -6.24
C ILE A 26 -8.59 -17.67 -4.97
N ARG A 27 -9.59 -18.27 -4.32
CA ARG A 27 -10.07 -17.86 -2.98
C ARG A 27 -8.99 -18.02 -1.90
N GLU A 28 -8.23 -19.12 -1.92
CA GLU A 28 -7.08 -19.32 -1.02
C GLU A 28 -5.96 -18.30 -1.26
N LEU A 29 -5.63 -17.99 -2.52
CA LEU A 29 -4.66 -16.94 -2.85
C LEU A 29 -5.11 -15.58 -2.30
N MET A 30 -6.37 -15.23 -2.49
CA MET A 30 -6.94 -14.00 -1.96
C MET A 30 -6.84 -13.93 -0.43
N LEU A 31 -7.14 -15.03 0.27
CA LEU A 31 -7.00 -15.10 1.73
C LEU A 31 -5.53 -15.07 2.20
N PHE A 32 -4.60 -15.54 1.38
CA PHE A 32 -3.16 -15.51 1.64
C PHE A 32 -2.59 -14.09 1.48
N ILE A 33 -2.93 -13.40 0.38
CA ILE A 33 -2.55 -11.99 0.15
C ILE A 33 -3.21 -11.07 1.19
N ALA A 34 -4.45 -11.34 1.59
CA ALA A 34 -5.12 -10.64 2.69
C ALA A 34 -4.66 -11.10 4.09
N GLY A 35 -3.61 -11.93 4.18
CA GLY A 35 -3.01 -12.39 5.44
C GLY A 35 -2.14 -11.30 6.08
N ALA A 36 -2.12 -11.26 7.42
CA ALA A 36 -1.35 -10.27 8.18
C ALA A 36 0.16 -10.34 7.88
N ASP A 37 0.71 -11.53 7.66
CA ASP A 37 2.13 -11.73 7.34
C ASP A 37 2.52 -11.08 6.01
N PHE A 38 1.68 -11.24 4.98
CA PHE A 38 1.86 -10.57 3.68
C PHE A 38 1.71 -9.05 3.84
N GLN A 39 0.56 -8.59 4.38
CA GLN A 39 0.26 -7.16 4.50
C GLN A 39 1.33 -6.39 5.30
N SER A 40 1.75 -6.91 6.46
CA SER A 40 2.77 -6.27 7.29
C SER A 40 4.16 -6.28 6.67
N THR A 41 4.54 -7.34 5.95
CA THR A 41 5.86 -7.40 5.28
C THR A 41 5.95 -6.40 4.13
N PHE A 42 4.90 -6.30 3.31
CA PHE A 42 4.82 -5.31 2.23
C PHE A 42 4.70 -3.88 2.77
N GLU A 43 3.90 -3.64 3.81
CA GLU A 43 3.83 -2.32 4.46
C GLU A 43 5.17 -1.88 5.05
N ALA A 44 5.90 -2.78 5.72
CA ALA A 44 7.25 -2.49 6.22
C ALA A 44 8.24 -2.17 5.09
N PHE A 45 8.15 -2.88 3.95
CA PHE A 45 8.93 -2.55 2.75
C PHE A 45 8.59 -1.15 2.22
N PHE A 46 7.30 -0.84 2.05
CA PHE A 46 6.86 0.46 1.55
C PHE A 46 7.29 1.60 2.49
N LEU A 47 7.03 1.52 3.80
CA LEU A 47 7.39 2.57 4.76
C LEU A 47 8.91 2.84 4.80
N LYS A 48 9.72 1.79 4.68
CA LYS A 48 11.19 1.89 4.65
C LYS A 48 11.73 2.57 3.38
N HIS A 49 11.06 2.40 2.24
CA HIS A 49 11.59 2.80 0.93
C HIS A 49 10.85 3.98 0.27
N ALA A 50 9.62 4.29 0.67
CA ALA A 50 8.77 5.34 0.07
C ALA A 50 9.37 6.75 0.15
N LEU A 51 10.17 7.05 1.18
CA LEU A 51 10.87 8.34 1.33
C LEU A 51 11.89 8.64 0.21
N ARG A 52 12.25 7.66 -0.62
CA ARG A 52 13.17 7.86 -1.78
C ARG A 52 12.45 8.36 -3.04
N PHE A 53 11.14 8.12 -3.12
CA PHE A 53 10.32 8.46 -4.29
C PHE A 53 9.95 9.94 -4.27
N SER A 54 10.21 10.66 -5.34
CA SER A 54 9.79 12.05 -5.53
C SER A 54 8.52 12.14 -6.38
N ASP A 55 8.01 13.35 -6.57
CA ASP A 55 6.89 13.62 -7.49
C ASP A 55 7.37 14.05 -8.89
N ASP A 56 8.68 14.00 -9.12
CA ASP A 56 9.35 14.41 -10.36
C ASP A 56 8.90 13.58 -11.57
N GLU A 57 8.94 14.20 -12.75
CA GLU A 57 8.60 13.54 -14.02
C GLU A 57 9.68 12.54 -14.47
N GLU A 58 10.95 12.77 -14.07
CA GLU A 58 12.06 11.85 -14.34
C GLU A 58 12.14 10.75 -13.28
N HIS A 59 11.97 9.49 -13.68
CA HIS A 59 12.12 8.34 -12.81
C HIS A 59 13.61 7.97 -12.63
N LYS A 60 14.07 7.92 -11.39
CA LYS A 60 15.44 7.51 -11.05
C LYS A 60 15.63 6.00 -11.23
N LEU A 61 16.85 5.59 -11.56
CA LEU A 61 17.25 4.18 -11.66
C LEU A 61 17.00 3.39 -10.36
N GLU A 62 17.15 4.02 -9.19
CA GLU A 62 16.85 3.39 -7.89
C GLU A 62 15.39 2.92 -7.76
N TYR A 63 14.44 3.50 -8.50
CA TYR A 63 13.04 3.06 -8.46
C TYR A 63 12.85 1.70 -9.14
N THR A 64 13.61 1.43 -10.21
CA THR A 64 13.61 0.13 -10.89
C THR A 64 14.27 -0.96 -10.03
N GLU A 65 15.36 -0.64 -9.33
CA GLU A 65 16.02 -1.56 -8.39
C GLU A 65 15.11 -1.94 -7.21
N LEU A 66 14.33 -0.97 -6.70
CA LEU A 66 13.37 -1.19 -5.63
C LEU A 66 12.13 -1.96 -6.13
N PHE A 67 11.73 -1.77 -7.38
CA PHE A 67 10.68 -2.55 -8.01
C PHE A 67 11.09 -4.01 -8.19
N GLN A 68 12.34 -4.30 -8.60
CA GLN A 68 12.87 -5.66 -8.68
C GLN A 68 12.85 -6.36 -7.30
N GLN A 69 13.31 -5.68 -6.24
CA GLN A 69 13.24 -6.21 -4.86
C GLN A 69 11.80 -6.48 -4.40
N PHE A 70 10.84 -5.65 -4.84
CA PHE A 70 9.41 -5.85 -4.58
C PHE A 70 8.84 -7.07 -5.34
N GLN A 71 9.27 -7.30 -6.58
CA GLN A 71 8.91 -8.48 -7.35
C GLN A 71 9.49 -9.76 -6.74
N GLU A 72 10.78 -9.76 -6.36
CA GLU A 72 11.42 -10.88 -5.65
C GLU A 72 10.69 -11.24 -4.35
N LEU A 73 10.30 -10.22 -3.56
CA LEU A 73 9.51 -10.40 -2.34
C LEU A 73 8.15 -11.06 -2.64
N PHE A 74 7.45 -10.63 -3.69
CA PHE A 74 6.18 -11.23 -4.09
C PHE A 74 6.35 -12.67 -4.57
N GLU A 75 7.39 -12.96 -5.38
CA GLU A 75 7.72 -14.30 -5.81
C GLU A 75 8.01 -15.25 -4.64
N ASP A 76 8.72 -14.78 -3.60
CA ASP A 76 9.00 -15.58 -2.40
C ASP A 76 7.73 -15.86 -1.57
N PHE A 77 6.77 -14.95 -1.54
CA PHE A 77 5.44 -15.24 -0.99
C PHE A 77 4.66 -16.24 -1.87
N MET A 78 4.76 -16.14 -3.20
CA MET A 78 4.12 -17.11 -4.11
C MET A 78 4.75 -18.52 -4.01
N LYS A 79 6.07 -18.64 -3.83
CA LYS A 79 6.75 -19.92 -3.54
C LYS A 79 6.20 -20.56 -2.26
N GLN A 80 6.07 -19.78 -1.19
CA GLN A 80 5.45 -20.25 0.07
C GLN A 80 3.99 -20.69 -0.12
N PHE A 81 3.22 -19.98 -0.97
CA PHE A 81 1.85 -20.40 -1.32
C PHE A 81 1.83 -21.73 -2.09
N TYR A 82 2.74 -21.93 -3.04
CA TYR A 82 2.89 -23.18 -3.80
C TYR A 82 3.25 -24.36 -2.89
N ASP A 83 4.24 -24.18 -2.01
CA ASP A 83 4.67 -25.21 -1.05
C ASP A 83 3.56 -25.59 -0.06
N LYS A 84 2.86 -24.58 0.50
CA LYS A 84 1.75 -24.77 1.44
C LYS A 84 0.61 -25.59 0.82
N ASN A 85 0.26 -25.30 -0.42
CA ASN A 85 -0.84 -25.96 -1.13
C ASN A 85 -0.39 -27.20 -1.93
N LYS A 86 0.90 -27.52 -1.94
CA LYS A 86 1.52 -28.67 -2.64
C LYS A 86 1.22 -28.68 -4.15
N VAL A 87 1.29 -27.50 -4.77
CA VAL A 87 0.95 -27.28 -6.18
C VAL A 87 2.11 -26.61 -6.88
N THR A 88 2.49 -27.10 -8.06
CA THR A 88 3.56 -26.46 -8.84
C THR A 88 3.08 -25.16 -9.51
N GLU A 89 3.99 -24.22 -9.76
CA GLU A 89 3.70 -22.98 -10.50
C GLU A 89 2.98 -23.25 -11.84
N ALA A 90 3.41 -24.30 -12.57
CA ALA A 90 2.81 -24.69 -13.84
C ALA A 90 1.36 -25.21 -13.70
N GLU A 91 1.01 -25.84 -12.58
CA GLU A 91 -0.35 -26.25 -12.25
C GLU A 91 -1.19 -25.08 -11.76
N PHE A 92 -0.63 -24.23 -10.89
CA PHE A 92 -1.25 -22.99 -10.46
C PHE A 92 -1.65 -22.12 -11.66
N GLY A 93 -0.72 -21.85 -12.57
CA GLY A 93 -0.99 -21.10 -13.81
C GLY A 93 -2.01 -21.78 -14.73
N LYS A 94 -2.13 -23.11 -14.74
CA LYS A 94 -3.23 -23.81 -15.44
C LYS A 94 -4.58 -23.54 -14.77
N ARG A 95 -4.65 -23.56 -13.43
CA ARG A 95 -5.88 -23.26 -12.69
C ARG A 95 -6.30 -21.80 -12.85
N CYS A 96 -5.38 -20.83 -12.74
CA CYS A 96 -5.67 -19.42 -13.05
C CYS A 96 -6.27 -19.24 -14.45
N ARG A 97 -5.68 -19.86 -15.49
CA ARG A 97 -6.23 -19.81 -16.87
C ARG A 97 -7.58 -20.50 -17.04
N ALA A 98 -7.95 -21.42 -16.15
CA ALA A 98 -9.28 -22.02 -16.12
C ALA A 98 -10.28 -21.14 -15.36
N ALA A 99 -9.88 -20.62 -14.18
CA ALA A 99 -10.69 -19.73 -13.37
C ALA A 99 -11.09 -18.45 -14.13
N VAL A 100 -10.12 -17.80 -14.80
CA VAL A 100 -10.36 -16.61 -15.68
C VAL A 100 -11.47 -16.85 -16.73
N LYS A 101 -11.60 -18.08 -17.25
CA LYS A 101 -12.60 -18.41 -18.28
C LYS A 101 -13.98 -18.76 -17.71
N ASN A 102 -14.03 -19.27 -16.48
CA ASN A 102 -15.23 -19.88 -15.90
C ASN A 102 -15.85 -19.03 -14.78
N ASP A 103 -15.08 -18.10 -14.20
CA ASP A 103 -15.48 -17.25 -13.09
C ASP A 103 -15.03 -15.80 -13.35
N PRO A 104 -15.96 -14.89 -13.71
CA PRO A 104 -15.66 -13.48 -13.93
C PRO A 104 -15.07 -12.76 -12.70
N LYS A 105 -15.39 -13.18 -11.48
CA LYS A 105 -14.85 -12.57 -10.26
C LYS A 105 -13.43 -13.08 -9.97
N ALA A 106 -13.14 -14.35 -10.23
CA ALA A 106 -11.75 -14.83 -10.25
C ALA A 106 -10.91 -14.09 -11.31
N SER A 107 -11.48 -13.85 -12.50
CA SER A 107 -10.82 -13.08 -13.55
C SER A 107 -10.49 -11.65 -13.09
N GLN A 108 -11.48 -10.91 -12.59
CA GLN A 108 -11.31 -9.54 -12.10
C GLN A 108 -10.31 -9.48 -10.95
N TYR A 109 -10.35 -10.43 -10.01
CA TYR A 109 -9.39 -10.49 -8.91
C TYR A 109 -7.95 -10.71 -9.41
N LEU A 110 -7.75 -11.68 -10.31
CA LEU A 110 -6.43 -11.96 -10.89
C LEU A 110 -5.90 -10.79 -11.73
N GLU A 111 -6.77 -10.08 -12.46
CA GLU A 111 -6.44 -8.85 -13.18
C GLU A 111 -5.97 -7.74 -12.22
N VAL A 112 -6.65 -7.53 -11.09
CA VAL A 112 -6.22 -6.59 -10.04
C VAL A 112 -4.88 -7.00 -9.42
N VAL A 113 -4.64 -8.30 -9.17
CA VAL A 113 -3.36 -8.78 -8.65
C VAL A 113 -2.24 -8.54 -9.68
N LEU A 114 -2.46 -8.84 -10.96
CA LEU A 114 -1.48 -8.59 -12.02
C LEU A 114 -1.19 -7.09 -12.17
N ALA A 115 -2.22 -6.24 -12.21
CA ALA A 115 -2.07 -4.79 -12.27
C ALA A 115 -1.33 -4.21 -11.03
N SER A 116 -1.46 -4.85 -9.86
CA SER A 116 -0.70 -4.45 -8.67
C SER A 116 0.80 -4.75 -8.75
N MET A 117 1.19 -5.67 -9.65
CA MET A 117 2.59 -6.02 -9.95
C MET A 117 3.21 -5.18 -11.08
N ASP A 118 2.46 -4.25 -11.69
CA ASP A 118 3.01 -3.33 -12.70
C ASP A 118 3.82 -2.20 -12.05
N TYR A 119 4.92 -1.80 -12.69
CA TYR A 119 5.80 -0.72 -12.23
C TYR A 119 5.03 0.58 -11.96
N THR A 120 4.08 0.94 -12.81
CA THR A 120 3.27 2.17 -12.67
C THR A 120 2.39 2.14 -11.43
N ALA A 121 1.79 0.98 -11.10
CA ALA A 121 0.99 0.82 -9.90
C ALA A 121 1.87 0.88 -8.64
N PHE A 122 3.01 0.18 -8.66
CA PHE A 122 4.03 0.23 -7.62
C PHE A 122 4.54 1.66 -7.36
N PHE A 123 4.92 2.40 -8.40
CA PHE A 123 5.42 3.78 -8.30
C PHE A 123 4.39 4.71 -7.65
N ASN A 124 3.13 4.65 -8.11
CA ASN A 124 2.04 5.44 -7.53
C ASN A 124 1.76 5.06 -6.06
N LEU A 125 1.82 3.76 -5.73
CA LEU A 125 1.69 3.28 -4.36
C LEU A 125 2.82 3.81 -3.46
N MET A 126 4.07 3.82 -3.94
CA MET A 126 5.21 4.36 -3.19
C MET A 126 5.08 5.86 -2.95
N LYS A 127 4.61 6.64 -3.94
CA LYS A 127 4.29 8.08 -3.77
C LYS A 127 3.19 8.32 -2.73
N PHE A 128 2.14 7.49 -2.73
CA PHE A 128 1.09 7.55 -1.71
C PHE A 128 1.62 7.19 -0.32
N MET A 129 2.39 6.11 -0.20
CA MET A 129 3.00 5.65 1.05
C MET A 129 4.02 6.64 1.62
N ARG A 130 4.64 7.50 0.78
CA ARG A 130 5.56 8.55 1.24
C ARG A 130 4.91 9.51 2.24
N ARG A 131 3.64 9.88 2.02
CA ARG A 131 2.89 10.76 2.92
C ARG A 131 2.69 10.10 4.29
N ARG A 132 2.41 8.79 4.31
CA ARG A 132 2.30 8.00 5.56
C ARG A 132 3.66 7.87 6.26
N ALA A 133 4.70 7.49 5.53
CA ALA A 133 6.06 7.34 6.06
C ALA A 133 6.67 8.65 6.59
N ALA A 134 6.23 9.81 6.09
CA ALA A 134 6.63 11.12 6.60
C ALA A 134 5.87 11.53 7.89
N ALA A 135 4.66 11.01 8.11
CA ALA A 135 3.85 11.26 9.29
C ALA A 135 4.21 10.35 10.48
N GLU A 136 4.80 9.19 10.22
CA GLU A 136 5.36 8.31 11.26
C GLU A 136 6.47 9.02 12.05
N PRO A 137 6.29 9.26 13.38
CA PRO A 137 7.31 9.92 14.18
C PRO A 137 8.51 8.99 14.32
N LYS A 138 9.63 9.36 13.68
CA LYS A 138 10.88 8.58 13.65
C LYS A 138 11.25 8.06 15.04
N ALA A 139 10.98 6.78 15.28
CA ALA A 139 11.48 6.07 16.46
C ALA A 139 13.01 6.11 16.43
N SER A 140 13.59 7.02 17.23
CA SER A 140 15.00 7.36 17.14
C SER A 140 15.89 6.13 17.38
N PRO A 141 17.01 5.96 16.64
CA PRO A 141 17.98 4.92 16.95
C PRO A 141 18.62 5.22 18.31
N THR A 142 18.13 4.55 19.35
CA THR A 142 18.61 4.68 20.72
C THR A 142 20.09 4.30 20.77
N LYS A 143 20.97 5.30 20.81
CA LYS A 143 22.39 5.13 21.14
C LYS A 143 22.49 4.51 22.53
N ARG A 144 22.58 3.18 22.61
CA ARG A 144 22.95 2.47 23.84
C ARG A 144 24.38 2.82 24.21
N LYS A 145 24.56 3.92 24.96
CA LYS A 145 25.78 4.18 25.71
C LYS A 145 25.91 3.07 26.77
N THR A 146 27.06 2.42 26.78
CA THR A 146 27.45 1.45 27.81
C THR A 146 27.57 2.13 29.18
N PRO A 147 27.09 1.51 30.27
CA PRO A 147 27.34 2.03 31.61
C PRO A 147 28.72 1.59 32.11
N THR A 148 29.62 2.55 32.33
CA THR A 148 30.83 2.35 33.15
C THR A 148 30.98 3.54 34.08
N VAL A 149 31.46 3.27 35.29
CA VAL A 149 31.27 4.10 36.49
C VAL A 149 32.14 5.36 36.52
N ALA A 150 31.63 6.37 37.23
CA ALA A 150 32.18 7.68 37.59
C ALA A 150 33.55 7.61 38.35
N PRO A 151 34.26 8.72 38.76
CA PRO A 151 33.67 10.03 39.07
C PRO A 151 34.48 11.34 38.87
N THR A 152 33.76 12.46 39.09
CA THR A 152 34.18 13.82 39.50
C THR A 152 35.15 14.64 38.62
N LYS A 153 34.69 15.81 38.16
CA LYS A 153 34.93 17.09 38.87
C LYS A 153 34.07 18.24 38.30
N ASP A 154 34.02 19.31 39.07
CA ASP A 154 33.12 20.46 39.02
C ASP A 154 33.41 21.43 37.85
N ASN A 155 32.36 22.13 37.40
CA ASN A 155 32.40 23.57 37.11
C ASN A 155 30.99 24.08 36.72
N ASP A 156 30.57 25.17 37.37
CA ASP A 156 29.49 26.06 36.94
C ASP A 156 29.81 26.73 35.58
N GLU A 157 28.77 27.03 34.80
CA GLU A 157 28.54 28.40 34.30
C GLU A 157 27.14 28.54 33.65
N ASP A 158 26.51 29.68 33.90
CA ASP A 158 25.17 30.05 33.43
C ASP A 158 25.02 30.14 31.90
N LYS A 159 23.81 29.82 31.41
CA LYS A 159 23.01 30.81 30.65
C LYS A 159 21.56 30.40 30.42
N GLU A 160 20.65 31.13 31.05
CA GLU A 160 19.32 31.38 30.47
C GLU A 160 19.45 32.28 29.23
N VAL A 161 18.76 31.92 28.15
CA VAL A 161 18.11 32.86 27.22
C VAL A 161 16.83 32.18 26.75
N GLY A 162 15.67 32.74 27.12
CA GLY A 162 14.41 32.48 26.43
C GLY A 162 14.25 33.46 25.26
N ASP A 163 13.37 33.12 24.30
CA ASP A 163 12.71 34.14 23.49
C ASP A 163 11.31 33.65 23.07
N GLU A 164 10.40 34.59 22.88
CA GLU A 164 8.98 34.38 22.70
C GLU A 164 8.54 34.77 21.29
N GLY A 165 7.81 33.90 20.58
CA GLY A 165 7.12 34.31 19.36
C GLY A 165 6.82 33.18 18.40
N LYS A 166 5.73 33.18 17.65
CA LYS A 166 4.48 33.97 17.62
C LYS A 166 3.68 33.28 16.51
N ALA A 167 2.36 33.15 16.65
CA ALA A 167 1.57 32.54 15.60
C ALA A 167 1.56 33.41 14.33
N PHE A 168 1.45 32.75 13.17
CA PHE A 168 0.80 33.34 12.01
C PHE A 168 -0.06 32.27 11.34
N PHE A 169 -1.34 32.25 11.73
CA PHE A 169 -2.39 31.77 10.83
C PHE A 169 -2.57 32.87 9.79
N GLN A 170 -2.62 32.50 8.51
CA GLN A 170 -3.23 33.33 7.50
C GLN A 170 -4.19 32.44 6.73
N ASP A 171 -5.46 32.56 7.10
CA ASP A 171 -6.56 32.20 6.23
C ASP A 171 -6.55 33.20 5.07
N ASP A 172 -6.38 32.69 3.85
CA ASP A 172 -6.77 33.40 2.63
C ASP A 172 -7.91 32.57 2.01
N ASP A 173 -9.11 32.77 2.55
CA ASP A 173 -10.35 32.59 1.80
C ASP A 173 -10.41 33.73 0.77
N ASP A 174 -10.50 33.39 -0.52
CA ASP A 174 -11.04 34.29 -1.53
C ASP A 174 -12.03 33.47 -2.38
N ASP A 175 -13.31 33.83 -2.23
CA ASP A 175 -14.43 33.38 -3.05
C ASP A 175 -14.33 33.93 -4.49
N ASP A 176 -14.91 33.21 -5.46
CA ASP A 176 -15.82 33.68 -6.52
C ASP A 176 -15.88 32.58 -7.61
N ASP A 177 -16.96 31.80 -7.81
CA ASP A 177 -18.34 32.11 -8.28
C ASP A 177 -18.47 32.06 -9.83
N ASP A 178 -19.71 31.90 -10.31
CA ASP A 178 -20.25 31.72 -11.68
C ASP A 178 -19.89 30.39 -12.45
N ASN A 179 -20.81 29.52 -12.96
CA ASN A 179 -22.15 29.61 -13.59
C ASN A 179 -22.09 29.94 -15.12
N GLU A 180 -22.84 29.37 -16.07
CA GLU A 180 -23.96 28.38 -16.17
C GLU A 180 -23.44 26.97 -16.64
N ALA A 181 -24.15 25.81 -16.68
CA ALA A 181 -25.55 25.38 -16.85
C ALA A 181 -26.16 25.46 -18.28
N ASP A 182 -25.99 24.40 -19.10
CA ASP A 182 -26.95 23.82 -20.10
C ASP A 182 -26.22 22.71 -20.90
N GLY A 183 -26.84 21.71 -21.54
CA GLY A 183 -28.26 21.41 -21.67
C GLY A 183 -28.52 20.32 -22.73
N ASP A 184 -29.74 19.78 -22.68
CA ASP A 184 -30.43 18.92 -23.66
C ASP A 184 -29.96 17.47 -23.93
N ALA A 185 -30.95 16.64 -24.28
CA ALA A 185 -30.86 15.19 -24.39
C ALA A 185 -31.74 14.67 -25.53
N LYS A 186 -31.25 13.68 -26.30
CA LYS A 186 -31.99 12.80 -27.24
C LYS A 186 -30.99 11.95 -28.05
N GLU A 187 -31.33 10.82 -28.66
CA GLU A 187 -32.61 10.12 -28.74
C GLU A 187 -32.34 8.60 -28.74
N ALA A 188 -33.16 7.81 -28.04
CA ALA A 188 -33.15 6.37 -28.20
C ALA A 188 -34.06 5.94 -29.35
N LYS A 189 -33.55 5.14 -30.31
CA LYS A 189 -34.40 4.32 -31.17
C LYS A 189 -33.95 2.86 -31.18
N ALA A 190 -34.72 2.05 -30.46
CA ALA A 190 -34.62 0.61 -30.48
C ALA A 190 -34.98 0.05 -31.85
N SER A 191 -34.20 -0.93 -32.31
CA SER A 191 -34.52 -1.74 -33.49
C SER A 191 -35.10 -3.08 -33.04
N SER A 192 -36.43 -3.22 -33.03
CA SER A 192 -37.08 -4.52 -32.80
C SER A 192 -38.42 -4.62 -33.51
N SER A 193 -38.45 -5.39 -34.59
CA SER A 193 -39.28 -6.61 -34.60
C SER A 193 -39.05 -7.47 -35.85
N ARG A 194 -39.18 -8.77 -35.64
CA ARG A 194 -39.28 -9.79 -36.69
C ARG A 194 -40.58 -9.64 -37.47
N LYS A 195 -40.57 -10.09 -38.72
CA LYS A 195 -41.56 -11.08 -39.16
C LYS A 195 -40.94 -12.04 -40.16
#